data_AF-A0A7E4ZTH4-F1
#
_entry.id   AF-A0A7E4ZTH4-F1
#
_cell.length_a   1.000
_cell.length_b   1.000
_cell.length_c   1.000
_cell.angle_alpha   90.00
_cell.angle_beta   90.00
_cell.angle_gamma   90.00
#
_symmetry.space_group_name_H-M   'P 1'
#
loop_
_entity.id
_entity.type
_entity.pdbx_description
1 polymer ?
#
loop_
_entity_poly.entity_id
_entity_poly.type
_entity_poly.pdbx_seq_one_letter_code
_entity_poly.pdbx_strand_id
1 'polypeptide(L)'
;MKYLLASALIVACLAIGTIEAHRRGGRIPDQKHLRAPFLKGLNQTFKDEYHKIVENQASTKRQFRDAVEKFALTLPAENKKLYADWKEKHESKAKEFQSALATKALTLSPAAQDLAKKIHALHENLDLTRAQERDQIHELKQAAPEAVRKELKSILPQHPFNKAHGGRHGGHGKDKENKE
;
A
#
# COMPACT_ATOMS: atom_id res chain seq x y z
N MET A 1 16.15 28.14 5.90
CA MET A 1 15.68 27.49 7.14
C MET A 1 15.83 25.99 6.97
N LYS A 2 16.53 25.35 7.90
CA LYS A 2 16.97 23.96 7.85
C LYS A 2 15.78 23.06 8.19
N TYR A 3 15.35 22.18 7.27
CA TYR A 3 14.36 21.15 7.56
C TYR A 3 15.00 20.05 8.43
N LEU A 4 15.13 20.33 9.72
CA LEU A 4 15.33 19.33 10.76
C LEU A 4 13.98 18.68 11.03
N LEU A 5 13.58 17.73 10.17
CA LEU A 5 12.54 16.77 10.50
C LEU A 5 13.21 15.43 10.77
N ALA A 6 13.61 15.27 12.03
CA ALA A 6 13.85 13.96 12.61
C ALA A 6 12.49 13.25 12.76
N SER A 7 11.94 12.78 11.65
CA SER A 7 10.71 12.00 11.65
C SER A 7 11.07 10.52 11.75
N ALA A 8 10.76 9.93 12.90
CA ALA A 8 10.84 8.49 13.13
C ALA A 8 9.89 7.76 12.16
N LEU A 9 10.47 7.30 11.06
CA LEU A 9 9.79 6.79 9.89
C LEU A 9 9.37 5.32 10.15
N ILE A 10 8.18 5.15 10.73
CA ILE A 10 7.55 3.85 10.97
C ILE A 10 6.86 3.40 9.69
N VAL A 11 7.20 2.18 9.27
CA VAL A 11 6.78 1.51 8.05
C VAL A 11 5.26 1.45 7.88
N ALA A 12 4.73 2.36 7.07
CA ALA A 12 3.43 2.23 6.44
C ALA A 12 3.54 1.62 5.01
N CYS A 13 4.53 0.75 4.75
CA CYS A 13 4.76 0.18 3.42
C CYS A 13 4.20 -1.23 3.19
N LEU A 14 3.20 -1.69 3.97
CA LEU A 14 2.62 -3.02 3.78
C LEU A 14 1.10 -3.03 3.87
N ALA A 15 0.42 -2.39 2.92
CA ALA A 15 -0.74 -2.96 2.19
C ALA A 15 -1.35 -1.97 1.19
N ILE A 16 -0.54 -1.38 0.31
CA ILE A 16 -1.10 -0.87 -0.95
C ILE A 16 -1.02 -2.04 -1.93
N GLY A 17 -1.94 -3.00 -1.81
CA GLY A 17 -1.89 -4.21 -2.64
C GLY A 17 -3.14 -5.04 -2.72
N THR A 18 -3.80 -5.43 -1.61
CA THR A 18 -4.74 -6.57 -1.70
C THR A 18 -5.92 -6.51 -0.73
N ILE A 19 -6.64 -5.41 -0.61
CA ILE A 19 -7.95 -5.43 0.09
C ILE A 19 -9.01 -4.64 -0.68
N GLU A 20 -8.95 -4.67 -2.01
CA GLU A 20 -10.07 -4.29 -2.87
C GLU A 20 -10.64 -5.50 -3.64
N ALA A 21 -10.23 -6.71 -3.27
CA ALA A 21 -10.78 -7.96 -3.80
C ALA A 21 -12.00 -8.50 -3.03
N HIS A 22 -12.35 -7.92 -1.86
CA HIS A 22 -13.49 -8.41 -1.05
C HIS A 22 -14.84 -7.72 -1.33
N ARG A 23 -14.89 -6.66 -2.16
CA ARG A 23 -16.15 -5.99 -2.55
C ARG A 23 -16.75 -6.50 -3.88
N ARG A 24 -16.05 -7.38 -4.59
CA ARG A 24 -16.57 -8.05 -5.80
C ARG A 24 -16.31 -9.53 -5.61
N GLY A 25 -17.36 -10.34 -5.51
CA GLY A 25 -17.29 -11.76 -5.12
C GLY A 25 -16.55 -12.65 -6.13
N GLY A 26 -15.26 -12.42 -6.30
CA GLY A 26 -14.35 -13.26 -7.04
C GLY A 26 -13.64 -14.20 -6.08
N ARG A 27 -13.60 -15.49 -6.43
CA ARG A 27 -12.78 -16.53 -5.79
C ARG A 27 -11.41 -15.96 -5.43
N ILE A 28 -11.00 -16.12 -4.17
CA ILE A 28 -9.66 -15.78 -3.68
C ILE A 28 -8.64 -16.50 -4.57
N PRO A 29 -7.91 -15.79 -5.47
CA PRO A 29 -6.83 -16.41 -6.21
C PRO A 29 -5.71 -16.69 -5.21
N ASP A 30 -5.23 -17.93 -5.22
CA ASP A 30 -4.00 -18.43 -4.59
C ASP A 30 -3.08 -17.33 -4.01
N GLN A 31 -2.95 -17.32 -2.67
CA GLN A 31 -2.26 -16.36 -1.81
C GLN A 31 -0.73 -16.29 -2.03
N LYS A 32 -0.26 -16.14 -3.27
CA LYS A 32 1.18 -16.04 -3.57
C LYS A 32 1.80 -14.72 -3.11
N HIS A 33 1.00 -13.68 -2.86
CA HIS A 33 1.50 -12.35 -2.49
C HIS A 33 1.54 -12.06 -0.99
N LEU A 34 1.07 -13.00 -0.14
CA LEU A 34 1.01 -12.82 1.33
C LEU A 34 2.06 -13.64 2.09
N ARG A 35 2.99 -14.32 1.42
CA ARG A 35 4.02 -15.10 2.10
C ARG A 35 5.10 -14.18 2.66
N ALA A 36 4.80 -13.54 3.79
CA ALA A 36 5.81 -12.91 4.63
C ALA A 36 6.93 -13.94 4.88
N PRO A 37 8.20 -13.65 4.51
CA PRO A 37 9.29 -14.63 4.56
C PRO A 37 9.46 -15.29 5.93
N PHE A 38 9.20 -14.55 7.00
CA PHE A 38 9.28 -15.03 8.38
C PHE A 38 8.18 -16.04 8.77
N LEU A 39 7.18 -16.27 7.94
CA LEU A 39 6.17 -17.31 8.12
C LEU A 39 6.51 -18.62 7.39
N LYS A 40 7.61 -18.63 6.62
CA LYS A 40 8.04 -19.82 5.88
C LYS A 40 8.40 -20.93 6.88
N GLY A 41 7.90 -22.14 6.62
CA GLY A 41 8.16 -23.31 7.47
C GLY A 41 7.34 -23.36 8.77
N LEU A 42 6.58 -22.31 9.11
CA LEU A 42 5.66 -22.37 10.25
C LEU A 42 4.42 -23.20 9.95
N ASN A 43 3.83 -23.74 11.02
CA ASN A 43 2.54 -24.43 10.96
C ASN A 43 1.40 -23.48 10.57
N GLN A 44 0.22 -24.05 10.30
CA GLN A 44 -0.93 -23.26 9.87
C GLN A 44 -1.42 -22.30 10.96
N THR A 45 -1.35 -22.70 12.24
CA THR A 45 -1.77 -21.86 13.38
C THR A 45 -1.06 -20.50 13.40
N PHE A 46 0.28 -20.48 13.26
CA PHE A 46 1.04 -19.22 13.22
C PHE A 46 0.67 -18.35 12.01
N LYS A 47 0.37 -18.97 10.87
CA LYS A 47 -0.05 -18.24 9.67
C LYS A 47 -1.43 -17.63 9.88
N ASP A 48 -2.37 -18.39 10.43
CA ASP A 48 -3.73 -17.92 10.69
C ASP A 48 -3.74 -16.77 11.71
N GLU A 49 -2.91 -16.84 12.75
CA GLU A 49 -2.73 -15.74 13.71
C GLU A 49 -2.23 -14.46 13.04
N TYR A 50 -1.19 -14.58 12.20
CA TYR A 50 -0.69 -13.44 11.45
C TYR A 50 -1.75 -12.87 10.49
N HIS A 51 -2.48 -13.75 9.80
CA HIS A 51 -3.54 -13.34 8.87
C HIS A 51 -4.64 -12.56 9.58
N LYS A 52 -5.06 -12.99 10.77
CA LYS A 52 -6.03 -12.24 11.60
C LYS A 52 -5.55 -10.82 11.92
N ILE A 53 -4.26 -10.64 12.18
CA ILE A 53 -3.68 -9.31 12.42
C ILE A 53 -3.72 -8.46 11.15
N VAL A 54 -3.37 -9.04 10.00
CA VAL A 54 -3.35 -8.35 8.70
C VAL A 54 -4.74 -7.99 8.19
N GLU A 55 -5.73 -8.85 8.42
CA GLU A 55 -7.10 -8.65 7.94
C GLU A 55 -7.89 -7.67 8.82
N ASN A 56 -7.43 -7.37 10.04
CA ASN A 56 -8.10 -6.45 10.95
C ASN A 56 -8.06 -4.99 10.46
N GLN A 57 -9.09 -4.60 9.71
CA GLN A 57 -9.27 -3.24 9.19
C GLN A 57 -9.61 -2.18 10.26
N ALA A 58 -10.10 -2.61 11.43
CA ALA A 58 -10.52 -1.69 12.49
C ALA A 58 -9.34 -1.16 13.31
N SER A 59 -8.19 -1.84 13.24
CA SER A 59 -6.99 -1.44 13.98
C SER A 59 -6.35 -0.17 13.40
N THR A 60 -5.93 0.74 14.28
CA THR A 60 -5.08 1.87 13.88
C THR A 60 -3.72 1.37 13.41
N LYS A 61 -2.98 2.17 12.64
CA LYS A 61 -1.61 1.80 12.23
C LYS A 61 -0.71 1.48 13.42
N ARG A 62 -0.86 2.22 14.53
CA ARG A 62 -0.18 1.94 15.80
C ARG A 62 -0.54 0.56 16.35
N GLN A 63 -1.84 0.28 16.49
CA GLN A 63 -2.32 -1.00 17.00
C GLN A 63 -1.90 -2.18 16.12
N PHE A 64 -1.95 -2.01 14.80
CA PHE A 64 -1.46 -2.99 13.84
C PHE A 64 0.03 -3.28 14.06
N ARG A 65 0.87 -2.24 14.14
CA ARG A 65 2.32 -2.39 14.40
C ARG A 65 2.55 -3.15 15.70
N ASP A 66 1.92 -2.71 16.78
CA ASP A 66 2.11 -3.30 18.10
C ASP A 66 1.63 -4.76 18.14
N ALA A 67 0.57 -5.11 17.39
CA ALA A 67 0.10 -6.48 17.24
C ALA A 67 1.10 -7.37 16.46
N VAL A 68 1.68 -6.86 15.37
CA VAL A 68 2.71 -7.58 14.61
C VAL A 68 3.99 -7.75 15.44
N GLU A 69 4.40 -6.74 16.21
CA GLU A 69 5.56 -6.84 17.11
C GLU A 69 5.33 -7.86 18.22
N LYS A 70 4.14 -7.87 18.84
CA LYS A 70 3.77 -8.89 19.82
C LYS A 70 3.76 -10.30 19.21
N PHE A 71 3.22 -10.46 18.00
CA PHE A 71 3.27 -11.72 17.27
C PHE A 71 4.71 -12.16 16.97
N ALA A 72 5.60 -11.24 16.58
CA ALA A 72 6.99 -11.57 16.33
C ALA A 72 7.72 -12.13 17.56
N LEU A 73 7.31 -11.75 18.78
CA LEU A 73 7.88 -12.29 20.02
C LEU A 73 7.52 -13.77 20.26
N THR A 74 6.42 -14.27 19.67
CA THR A 74 6.00 -15.68 19.81
C THR A 74 6.67 -16.61 18.79
N LEU A 75 7.36 -16.04 17.79
CA LEU A 75 8.02 -16.81 16.74
C LEU A 75 9.21 -17.64 17.27
N PRO A 76 9.52 -18.79 16.64
CA PRO A 76 10.78 -19.51 16.85
C PRO A 76 12.01 -18.63 16.54
N ALA A 77 13.17 -18.93 17.13
CA ALA A 77 14.39 -18.11 17.02
C ALA A 77 14.80 -17.82 15.55
N GLU A 78 14.76 -18.82 14.68
CA GLU A 78 15.06 -18.66 13.25
C GLU A 78 14.07 -17.70 12.56
N ASN A 79 12.78 -17.81 12.87
CA ASN A 79 11.73 -16.96 12.31
C ASN A 79 11.76 -15.53 12.86
N LYS A 80 12.22 -15.33 14.11
CA LYS A 80 12.47 -14.00 14.68
C LYS A 80 13.54 -13.25 13.90
N LYS A 81 14.62 -13.94 13.51
CA LYS A 81 15.67 -13.35 12.66
C LYS A 81 15.12 -12.97 11.29
N LEU A 82 14.38 -13.87 10.64
CA LEU A 82 13.71 -13.58 9.37
C LEU A 82 12.73 -12.39 9.47
N TYR A 83 12.06 -12.24 10.62
CA TYR A 83 11.18 -11.09 10.87
C TYR A 83 11.99 -9.80 11.01
N ALA A 84 13.09 -9.81 11.76
CA ALA A 84 13.97 -8.65 11.91
C ALA A 84 14.54 -8.18 10.56
N ASP A 85 15.10 -9.10 9.76
CA ASP A 85 15.63 -8.81 8.42
C ASP A 85 14.54 -8.26 7.50
N TRP A 86 13.35 -8.88 7.55
CA TRP A 86 12.20 -8.42 6.78
C TRP A 86 11.75 -7.03 7.21
N LYS A 87 11.68 -6.76 8.52
CA LYS A 87 11.30 -5.46 9.08
C LYS A 87 12.28 -4.40 8.58
N GLU A 88 13.58 -4.59 8.83
CA GLU A 88 14.64 -3.67 8.43
C GLU A 88 14.60 -3.36 6.93
N LYS A 89 14.47 -4.38 6.08
CA LYS A 89 14.35 -4.21 4.63
C LYS A 89 13.14 -3.37 4.23
N HIS A 90 12.00 -3.57 4.89
CA HIS A 90 10.81 -2.76 4.61
C HIS A 90 10.95 -1.34 5.17
N GLU A 91 11.62 -1.14 6.30
CA GLU A 91 11.88 0.20 6.83
C GLU A 91 12.83 0.98 5.92
N SER A 92 13.92 0.35 5.48
CA SER A 92 14.86 0.92 4.52
C SER A 92 14.15 1.33 3.23
N LYS A 93 13.37 0.43 2.61
CA LYS A 93 12.60 0.75 1.40
C LYS A 93 11.57 1.84 1.59
N ALA A 94 10.88 1.87 2.75
CA ALA A 94 9.95 2.93 3.07
C ALA A 94 10.66 4.29 3.15
N LYS A 95 11.81 4.35 3.83
CA LYS A 95 12.65 5.55 3.95
C LYS A 95 13.16 6.03 2.60
N GLU A 96 13.69 5.12 1.78
CA GLU A 96 14.14 5.41 0.41
C GLU A 96 13.00 5.98 -0.43
N PHE A 97 11.83 5.33 -0.38
CA PHE A 97 10.65 5.76 -1.12
C PHE A 97 10.18 7.16 -0.71
N GLN A 98 10.08 7.41 0.60
CA GLN A 98 9.68 8.72 1.12
C GLN A 98 10.70 9.80 0.77
N SER A 99 12.00 9.49 0.86
CA SER A 99 13.08 10.43 0.50
C SER A 99 13.06 10.78 -0.99
N ALA A 100 12.80 9.79 -1.84
CA ALA A 100 12.66 9.99 -3.29
C ALA A 100 11.43 10.86 -3.60
N LEU A 101 10.30 10.63 -2.94
CA LEU A 101 9.11 11.45 -3.10
C LEU A 101 9.32 12.87 -2.56
N ALA A 102 9.97 13.04 -1.42
CA ALA A 102 10.25 14.35 -0.85
C ALA A 102 11.12 15.19 -1.79
N THR A 103 12.18 14.59 -2.35
CA THR A 103 13.04 15.25 -3.34
C THR A 103 12.25 15.66 -4.59
N LYS A 104 11.41 14.76 -5.13
CA LYS A 104 10.58 15.07 -6.31
C LYS A 104 9.47 16.07 -6.01
N ALA A 105 8.97 16.12 -4.78
CA ALA A 105 7.95 17.08 -4.39
C ALA A 105 8.46 18.53 -4.49
N LEU A 106 9.76 18.76 -4.30
CA LEU A 106 10.38 20.09 -4.44
C LEU A 106 10.28 20.68 -5.85
N THR A 107 10.11 19.84 -6.89
CA THR A 107 9.96 20.30 -8.28
C THR A 107 8.52 20.63 -8.65
N LEU A 108 7.56 20.44 -7.73
CA LEU A 108 6.14 20.71 -7.97
C LEU A 108 5.80 22.18 -7.74
N SER A 109 4.65 22.62 -8.25
CA SER A 109 4.07 23.92 -7.92
C SER A 109 3.80 24.07 -6.41
N PRO A 110 3.75 25.30 -5.85
CA PRO A 110 3.48 25.51 -4.42
C PRO A 110 2.20 24.81 -3.93
N ALA A 111 1.12 24.86 -4.71
CA ALA A 111 -0.14 24.19 -4.39
C ALA A 111 0.00 22.66 -4.35
N ALA A 112 0.80 22.07 -5.25
CA ALA A 112 1.07 20.64 -5.28
C ALA A 112 2.04 20.20 -4.17
N GLN A 113 2.99 21.05 -3.79
CA GLN A 113 3.84 20.84 -2.62
C GLN A 113 3.01 20.79 -1.33
N ASP A 114 2.07 21.73 -1.17
CA ASP A 114 1.23 21.77 0.03
C ASP A 114 0.27 20.58 0.10
N LEU A 115 -0.27 20.13 -1.03
CA LEU A 115 -1.02 18.87 -1.09
C LEU A 115 -0.14 17.67 -0.72
N ALA A 116 1.09 17.60 -1.23
CA ALA A 116 2.03 16.53 -0.90
C ALA A 116 2.36 16.49 0.60
N LYS A 117 2.58 17.65 1.23
CA LYS A 117 2.79 17.77 2.69
C LYS A 117 1.59 17.26 3.49
N LYS A 118 0.36 17.62 3.10
CA LYS A 118 -0.87 17.15 3.78
C LYS A 118 -1.00 15.63 3.70
N ILE A 119 -0.76 15.05 2.52
CA ILE A 119 -0.77 13.59 2.33
C ILE A 119 0.32 12.92 3.17
N HIS A 120 1.52 13.50 3.23
CA HIS A 120 2.60 12.98 4.06
C HIS A 120 2.24 12.98 5.55
N ALA A 121 1.62 14.05 6.06
CA ALA A 121 1.16 14.12 7.45
C ALA A 121 0.15 13.01 7.79
N LEU A 122 -0.73 12.64 6.85
CA LEU A 122 -1.66 11.52 7.02
C LEU A 122 -0.93 10.17 7.08
N HIS A 123 0.11 9.99 6.27
CA HIS A 123 0.96 8.80 6.33
C HIS A 123 1.69 8.67 7.67
N GLU A 124 2.16 9.78 8.25
CA GLU A 124 2.84 9.80 9.55
C GLU A 124 1.87 9.63 10.74
N ASN A 125 0.59 9.95 10.59
CA ASN A 125 -0.39 9.81 11.66
C ASN A 125 -0.72 8.34 11.95
N LEU A 126 -0.12 7.79 13.01
CA LEU A 126 -0.28 6.39 13.43
C LEU A 126 -1.65 6.07 14.07
N ASP A 127 -2.42 7.09 14.42
CA ASP A 127 -3.70 6.92 15.12
C ASP A 127 -4.87 6.74 14.14
N LEU A 128 -4.62 6.92 12.84
CA LEU A 128 -5.56 6.56 11.78
C LEU A 128 -5.52 5.05 11.49
N THR A 129 -6.68 4.50 11.19
CA THR A 129 -6.79 3.24 10.45
C THR A 129 -6.36 3.44 9.00
N ARG A 130 -6.02 2.35 8.31
CA ARG A 130 -5.66 2.40 6.88
C ARG A 130 -6.82 2.87 6.00
N ALA A 131 -8.05 2.54 6.39
CA ALA A 131 -9.25 2.99 5.70
C ALA A 131 -9.42 4.50 5.83
N GLN A 132 -9.35 5.03 7.06
CA GLN A 132 -9.45 6.47 7.32
C GLN A 132 -8.35 7.26 6.61
N GLU A 133 -7.11 6.80 6.64
CA GLU A 133 -6.01 7.43 5.92
C GLU A 133 -6.28 7.50 4.41
N ARG A 134 -6.71 6.38 3.80
CA ARG A 134 -7.08 6.33 2.39
C ARG A 134 -8.21 7.30 2.05
N ASP A 135 -9.25 7.33 2.88
CA ASP A 135 -10.43 8.16 2.63
C ASP A 135 -10.06 9.65 2.75
N GLN A 136 -9.29 10.04 3.77
CA GLN A 136 -8.78 11.41 3.91
C GLN A 136 -7.84 11.81 2.77
N ILE A 137 -6.95 10.92 2.32
CA ILE A 137 -6.11 11.16 1.13
C ILE A 137 -6.97 11.32 -0.13
N HIS A 138 -8.03 10.51 -0.27
CA HIS A 138 -8.95 10.60 -1.40
C HIS A 138 -9.66 11.96 -1.41
N GLU A 139 -10.22 12.37 -0.29
CA GLU A 139 -10.88 13.67 -0.13
C GLU A 139 -9.94 14.84 -0.44
N LEU A 140 -8.72 14.82 0.10
CA LEU A 140 -7.68 15.83 -0.20
C LEU A 140 -7.38 15.92 -1.70
N LYS A 141 -7.30 14.78 -2.38
CA LYS A 141 -7.08 14.75 -3.83
C LYS A 141 -8.28 15.29 -4.58
N GLN A 142 -9.51 14.94 -4.21
CA GLN A 142 -10.72 15.42 -4.89
C GLN A 142 -10.93 16.93 -4.74
N ALA A 143 -10.59 17.48 -3.57
CA ALA A 143 -10.64 18.91 -3.32
C ALA A 143 -9.58 19.71 -4.12
N ALA A 144 -8.52 19.05 -4.60
CA ALA A 144 -7.45 19.70 -5.33
C ALA A 144 -7.77 19.88 -6.83
N PRO A 145 -7.35 21.00 -7.45
CA PRO A 145 -7.46 21.21 -8.88
C PRO A 145 -6.85 20.07 -9.70
N GLU A 146 -7.41 19.78 -10.87
CA GLU A 146 -6.92 18.68 -11.72
C GLU A 146 -5.44 18.83 -12.11
N ALA A 147 -5.00 20.07 -12.39
CA ALA A 147 -3.59 20.36 -12.68
C ALA A 147 -2.66 19.91 -11.53
N VAL A 148 -3.02 20.26 -10.30
CA VAL A 148 -2.30 19.89 -9.07
C VAL A 148 -2.27 18.37 -8.88
N ARG A 149 -3.39 17.69 -9.15
CA ARG A 149 -3.46 16.21 -9.09
C ARG A 149 -2.55 15.54 -10.13
N LYS A 150 -2.48 16.07 -11.35
CA LYS A 150 -1.63 15.55 -12.43
C LYS A 150 -0.14 15.71 -12.10
N GLU A 151 0.22 16.88 -11.58
CA GLU A 151 1.57 17.14 -11.06
C GLU A 151 1.97 16.12 -9.99
N LEU A 152 1.13 15.94 -8.98
CA LEU A 152 1.40 14.96 -7.92
C LEU A 152 1.50 13.52 -8.46
N LYS A 153 0.68 13.15 -9.45
CA LYS A 153 0.73 11.82 -10.07
C LYS A 153 2.02 11.60 -10.86
N SER A 154 2.63 12.64 -11.40
CA SER A 154 3.85 12.53 -12.22
C SER A 154 5.08 12.08 -11.43
N ILE A 155 5.13 12.37 -10.12
CA ILE A 155 6.27 12.04 -9.26
C ILE A 155 6.17 10.65 -8.61
N LEU A 156 4.95 10.09 -8.55
CA LEU A 156 4.71 8.75 -8.02
C LEU A 156 5.30 7.71 -8.99
N PRO A 157 5.83 6.57 -8.48
CA PRO A 157 6.28 5.49 -9.36
C PRO A 157 5.11 5.05 -10.24
N GLN A 158 5.33 5.05 -11.55
CA GLN A 158 4.36 4.47 -12.45
C GLN A 158 4.35 2.95 -12.24
N HIS A 159 3.23 2.42 -11.78
CA HIS A 159 3.04 0.98 -11.78
C HIS A 159 3.18 0.48 -13.22
N PRO A 160 4.02 -0.53 -13.50
CA PRO A 160 4.27 -1.02 -14.86
C PRO A 160 3.02 -1.63 -15.55
N PHE A 161 1.90 -1.75 -14.85
CA PHE A 161 0.66 -2.34 -15.37
C PHE A 161 -0.20 -1.41 -16.23
N ASN A 162 0.20 -0.16 -16.48
CA ASN A 162 -0.54 0.74 -17.38
C ASN A 162 -0.04 0.76 -18.83
N LYS A 163 0.84 -0.18 -19.22
CA LYS A 163 1.17 -0.41 -20.62
C LYS A 163 0.17 -1.41 -21.22
N ALA A 164 -0.72 -0.88 -22.07
CA ALA A 164 -1.50 -1.58 -23.10
C ALA A 164 -2.70 -2.46 -22.65
N HIS A 165 -3.84 -1.83 -22.36
CA HIS A 165 -5.13 -2.34 -22.85
C HIS A 165 -5.54 -1.56 -24.10
N GLY A 166 -4.70 -1.64 -25.13
CA GLY A 166 -5.05 -1.25 -26.49
C GLY A 166 -5.65 -2.46 -27.21
N GLY A 167 -6.93 -2.38 -27.55
CA GLY A 167 -7.52 -3.14 -28.65
C GLY A 167 -8.03 -4.56 -28.36
N ARG A 168 -9.32 -4.68 -28.02
CA ARG A 168 -10.20 -5.69 -28.64
C ARG A 168 -11.68 -5.28 -28.54
N HIS A 169 -12.01 -4.14 -29.14
CA HIS A 169 -13.36 -3.92 -29.65
C HIS A 169 -13.42 -4.56 -31.04
N GLY A 170 -14.00 -5.75 -31.13
CA GLY A 170 -14.28 -6.44 -32.37
C GLY A 170 -14.94 -7.77 -32.02
N GLY A 171 -16.12 -8.11 -32.51
CA GLY A 171 -17.06 -7.42 -33.37
C GLY A 171 -18.36 -8.20 -33.23
N HIS A 172 -19.47 -7.47 -33.19
CA HIS A 172 -20.81 -8.04 -33.17
C HIS A 172 -21.12 -8.54 -34.60
N GLY A 173 -20.70 -9.77 -34.92
CA GLY A 173 -21.07 -10.47 -36.15
C GLY A 173 -22.36 -11.26 -35.93
N LYS A 174 -23.49 -10.64 -36.27
CA LYS A 174 -24.76 -11.34 -36.48
C LYS A 174 -24.71 -11.98 -37.85
N ASP A 175 -24.43 -13.27 -37.93
CA ASP A 175 -24.76 -14.05 -39.12
C ASP A 175 -25.90 -14.98 -38.76
N LYS A 176 -27.11 -14.50 -39.08
CA LYS A 176 -28.22 -15.38 -39.42
C LYS A 176 -27.84 -16.02 -40.75
N GLU A 177 -27.63 -17.33 -40.79
CA GLU A 177 -27.86 -18.05 -42.03
C GLU A 177 -28.65 -19.33 -41.74
N ASN A 178 -29.81 -19.31 -42.37
CA ASN A 178 -30.83 -20.32 -42.46
C ASN A 178 -30.31 -21.44 -43.38
N LYS A 179 -30.47 -22.71 -42.99
CA LYS A 179 -30.82 -23.77 -43.95
C LYS A 179 -31.30 -25.02 -43.24
N GLU A 180 -32.29 -25.59 -43.92
CA GLU A 180 -33.19 -26.69 -43.60
C GLU A 180 -32.50 -28.02 -43.28
#